data_AF-A0A2W0EPE0-F1
#
_entry.id   AF-A0A2W0EPE0-F1
#
_cell.length_a   1.000
_cell.length_b   1.000
_cell.length_c   1.000
_cell.angle_alpha   90.00
_cell.angle_beta   90.00
_cell.angle_gamma   90.00
#
_symmetry.space_group_name_H-M   'P 1'
#
loop_
_entity.id
_entity.type
_entity.pdbx_description
1 polymer ?
#
loop_
_entity_poly.entity_id
_entity_poly.type
_entity_poly.pdbx_seq_one_letter_code
_entity_poly.pdbx_strand_id
1 'polypeptide(L)'
;MPQHTPDLPPELRPLAEMPLIKRLLARFFGYSLTRLHAQHRASWLHGQADGFRSGHSAGVDYGYKEGKLEGLEEGRQVLLIRDSRSTEHRPPNVDELLFDDWRLPLSAELKKRMKADVARLLPAHAQPSAAQWKMIFSDTPSTSVIAGAGAGKSTTLVLRILLLTHYLGFELGSMTVVTFTRESRKDFINKLIELFALWGRAISFKEARDLVRTFHSRILPMVRSLPGFERLQAFENLSLQAAQGDDEVDSNPFDLRINDAQRQQLNACFHRLHSSDERFRELIKPLSRHALQLKELERDHPDVQKRMGVTELAAKRDEELCDTLEDLWIRAGAWPIKGIEPNRQSFDINGAKFHCHGYIPSLDAWVVLG
;
A
#
# COMPACT_ATOMS: atom_id res chain seq x y z
N MET A 1 6.35 16.73 35.02
CA MET A 1 7.33 17.79 35.34
C MET A 1 7.28 18.80 34.20
N PRO A 2 6.82 20.04 34.42
CA PRO A 2 6.75 21.03 33.36
C PRO A 2 8.19 21.37 32.92
N GLN A 3 8.45 21.23 31.62
CA GLN A 3 9.70 21.68 31.01
C GLN A 3 9.74 23.21 31.13
N HIS A 4 10.52 23.69 32.09
CA HIS A 4 10.85 25.11 32.17
C HIS A 4 11.78 25.40 31.01
N THR A 5 11.23 25.87 29.88
CA THR A 5 12.00 26.61 28.90
C THR A 5 12.57 27.82 29.63
N PRO A 6 13.89 27.99 29.77
CA PRO A 6 14.43 29.20 30.33
C PRO A 6 14.08 30.34 29.36
N ASP A 7 13.40 31.36 29.85
CA ASP A 7 13.20 32.59 29.08
C ASP A 7 14.57 33.08 28.61
N LEU A 8 14.71 33.29 27.30
CA LEU A 8 15.91 33.86 26.72
C LEU A 8 16.21 35.16 27.48
N PRO A 9 17.43 35.35 28.02
CA PRO A 9 17.75 36.60 28.69
C PRO A 9 17.51 37.74 27.70
N PRO A 10 16.85 38.84 28.10
CA PRO A 10 16.71 40.01 27.24
C PRO A 10 18.10 40.39 26.73
N GLU A 11 18.26 40.63 25.43
CA GLU A 11 19.52 41.00 24.79
C GLU A 11 20.33 41.93 25.71
N LEU A 12 21.33 41.36 26.40
CA LEU A 12 22.16 42.11 27.32
C LEU A 12 23.11 42.94 26.45
N ARG A 13 22.68 44.16 26.12
CA ARG A 13 23.51 45.09 25.35
C ARG A 13 24.83 45.31 26.10
N PRO A 14 25.98 45.15 25.44
CA PRO A 14 27.28 45.45 26.02
C PRO A 14 27.31 46.87 26.60
N LEU A 15 27.98 47.07 27.74
CA LEU A 15 28.16 48.40 28.37
C LEU A 15 28.71 49.47 27.41
N ALA A 16 29.45 49.03 26.39
CA ALA A 16 30.04 49.87 25.33
C ALA A 16 29.00 50.45 24.36
N GLU A 17 27.79 49.90 24.30
CA GLU A 17 26.72 50.32 23.40
C GLU A 17 25.66 51.19 24.11
N MET A 18 25.81 51.41 25.43
CA MET A 18 24.89 52.25 26.20
C MET A 18 25.24 53.75 26.06
N PRO A 19 24.21 54.64 26.05
CA PRO A 19 24.40 56.09 26.12
C PRO A 19 25.28 56.52 27.29
N LEU A 20 26.07 57.57 27.09
CA LEU A 20 27.16 57.99 28.00
C LEU A 20 26.69 58.20 29.46
N ILE A 21 25.51 58.80 29.65
CA ILE A 21 24.91 59.03 30.97
C ILE A 21 24.57 57.70 31.66
N LYS A 22 23.96 56.74 30.95
CA LYS A 22 23.61 55.42 31.49
C LYS A 22 24.86 54.62 31.84
N ARG A 23 25.92 54.73 31.04
CA ARG A 23 27.22 54.10 31.30
C ARG A 23 27.88 54.64 32.56
N LEU A 24 27.85 55.96 32.77
CA LEU A 24 28.39 56.60 33.97
C LEU A 24 27.58 56.23 35.21
N LEU A 25 26.25 56.22 35.12
CA LEU A 25 25.38 55.77 36.21
C LEU A 25 25.62 54.30 36.55
N ALA A 26 25.70 53.41 35.55
CA ALA A 26 25.98 51.99 35.78
C ALA A 26 27.35 51.77 36.45
N ARG A 27 28.38 52.53 36.05
CA ARG A 27 29.69 52.52 36.71
C ARG A 27 29.64 53.06 38.13
N PHE A 28 28.90 54.15 38.36
CA PHE A 28 28.74 54.73 39.69
C PHE A 28 27.99 53.78 40.63
N PHE A 29 26.85 53.22 40.20
CA PHE A 29 26.09 52.23 40.96
C PHE A 29 26.90 50.95 41.20
N GLY A 30 27.61 50.44 40.19
CA GLY A 30 28.52 49.31 40.35
C GLY A 30 29.60 49.58 41.40
N TYR A 31 30.28 50.72 41.30
CA TYR A 31 31.34 51.10 42.23
C TYR A 31 30.83 51.31 43.66
N SER A 32 29.66 51.94 43.82
CA SER A 32 29.04 52.19 45.13
C SER A 32 28.52 50.89 45.77
N LEU A 33 27.91 49.98 45.00
CA LEU A 33 27.50 48.65 45.48
C LEU A 33 28.70 47.79 45.89
N THR A 34 29.80 47.84 45.14
CA THR A 34 31.06 47.16 45.51
C THR A 34 31.66 47.76 46.77
N ARG A 35 31.62 49.09 46.93
CA ARG A 35 32.16 49.77 48.12
C ARG A 35 31.32 49.52 49.39
N LEU A 36 30.01 49.33 49.23
CA LEU A 36 29.09 48.99 50.31
C LEU A 36 29.12 47.50 50.71
N HIS A 37 30.00 46.67 50.12
CA HIS A 37 30.05 45.22 50.34
C HIS A 37 28.70 44.51 50.11
N ALA A 38 27.80 45.10 49.32
CA ALA A 38 26.49 44.53 49.01
C ALA A 38 26.57 43.36 47.99
N GLN A 39 27.77 42.99 47.55
CA GLN A 39 28.02 41.89 46.62
C GLN A 39 28.71 40.74 47.35
N HIS A 40 27.97 39.66 47.59
CA HIS A 40 28.54 38.44 48.14
C HIS A 40 29.42 37.75 47.08
N ARG A 41 30.74 37.90 47.23
CA ARG A 41 31.76 37.44 46.26
C ARG A 41 31.60 35.98 45.85
N ALA A 42 31.23 35.11 46.79
CA ALA A 42 31.01 33.70 46.51
C ALA A 42 29.79 33.45 45.60
N SER A 43 28.70 34.21 45.79
CA SER A 43 27.50 34.09 44.95
C SER A 43 27.75 34.61 43.53
N TRP A 44 28.57 35.65 43.37
CA TRP A 44 28.94 36.17 42.06
C TRP A 44 29.82 35.17 41.28
N LEU A 45 30.83 34.59 41.92
CA LEU A 45 31.69 33.57 41.30
C LEU A 45 30.89 32.30 40.95
N HIS A 46 29.94 31.91 41.80
CA HIS A 46 29.08 30.76 41.54
C HIS A 46 28.15 31.01 40.35
N GLY A 47 27.48 32.17 40.29
CA GLY A 47 26.64 32.55 39.16
C GLY A 47 27.40 32.68 37.85
N GLN A 48 28.66 33.14 37.88
CA GLN A 48 29.53 33.19 36.71
C GLN A 48 29.93 31.79 36.23
N ALA A 49 30.29 30.89 37.13
CA ALA A 49 30.67 29.52 36.80
C ALA A 49 29.48 28.71 36.24
N ASP A 50 28.29 28.91 36.80
CA ASP A 50 27.06 28.24 36.34
C ASP A 50 26.55 28.84 35.03
N GLY A 51 26.62 30.16 34.86
CA GLY A 51 26.32 30.83 33.59
C GLY A 51 27.26 30.40 32.46
N PHE A 52 28.56 30.23 32.75
CA PHE A 52 29.52 29.74 31.77
C PHE A 52 29.26 28.29 31.38
N ARG A 53 29.00 27.41 32.36
CA ARG A 53 28.73 25.99 32.09
C ARG A 53 27.43 25.79 31.32
N SER A 54 26.33 26.41 31.78
CA SER A 54 25.02 26.28 31.14
C SER A 54 24.97 26.92 29.75
N GLY A 55 25.56 28.11 29.59
CA GLY A 55 25.64 28.80 28.29
C GLY A 55 26.54 28.06 27.29
N HIS A 56 27.68 27.53 27.74
CA HIS A 56 28.58 26.78 26.87
C HIS A 56 27.97 25.44 26.44
N SER A 57 27.37 24.67 27.36
CA SER A 57 26.72 23.41 26.99
C SER A 57 25.54 23.62 26.06
N ALA A 58 24.71 24.62 26.31
CA ALA A 58 23.57 24.94 25.44
C ALA A 58 24.02 25.40 24.05
N GLY A 59 25.08 26.21 23.97
CA GLY A 59 25.65 26.65 22.69
C GLY A 59 26.24 25.52 21.86
N VAL A 60 26.95 24.58 22.50
CA VAL A 60 27.52 23.40 21.83
C VAL A 60 26.40 22.47 21.33
N ASP A 61 25.40 22.19 22.15
CA ASP A 61 24.26 21.34 21.76
C ASP A 61 23.43 21.95 20.63
N TYR A 62 23.23 23.26 20.68
CA TYR A 62 22.55 23.99 19.62
C TYR A 62 23.34 23.94 18.31
N GLY A 63 24.63 24.29 18.34
CA GLY A 63 25.49 24.25 17.15
C GLY A 63 25.62 22.85 16.54
N TYR A 64 25.68 21.81 17.37
CA TYR A 64 25.69 20.43 16.90
C TYR A 64 24.37 20.03 16.23
N LYS A 65 23.22 20.44 16.76
CA LYS A 65 21.91 20.14 16.18
C LYS A 65 21.71 20.84 14.83
N GLU A 66 22.05 22.11 14.74
CA GLU A 66 21.94 22.87 13.48
C GLU A 66 22.91 22.34 12.43
N GLY A 67 24.19 22.18 12.76
CA GLY A 67 25.18 21.63 11.82
C GLY A 67 24.87 20.21 11.38
N LYS A 68 24.25 19.39 12.24
CA LYS A 68 23.78 18.05 11.86
C LYS A 68 22.57 18.10 10.92
N LEU A 69 21.63 19.03 11.12
CA LEU A 69 20.50 19.22 10.21
C LEU A 69 20.96 19.68 8.83
N GLU A 70 21.84 20.69 8.81
CA GLU A 70 22.45 21.22 7.59
C GLU A 70 23.22 20.14 6.83
N GLY A 71 24.10 19.38 7.50
CA GLY A 71 24.83 18.28 6.88
C GLY A 71 23.95 17.13 6.37
N LEU A 72 22.77 16.94 6.96
CA LEU A 72 21.80 15.92 6.52
C LEU A 72 21.00 16.38 5.30
N GLU A 73 20.73 17.69 5.18
CA GLU A 73 20.16 18.29 3.97
C GLU A 73 21.17 18.34 2.82
N GLU A 74 22.42 18.74 3.08
CA GLU A 74 23.49 18.77 2.08
C GLU A 74 23.86 17.37 1.58
N GLY A 75 23.86 16.38 2.48
CA GLY A 75 24.13 14.97 2.17
C GLY A 75 22.95 14.22 1.54
N ARG A 76 21.78 14.87 1.39
CA ARG A 76 20.59 14.23 0.84
C ARG A 76 20.80 13.91 -0.63
N GLN A 77 20.96 12.63 -0.95
CA GLN A 77 20.92 12.15 -2.32
C GLN A 77 19.50 12.31 -2.88
N VAL A 78 19.26 13.40 -3.61
CA VAL A 78 18.00 13.63 -4.32
C VAL A 78 18.07 12.88 -5.65
N LEU A 79 17.32 11.79 -5.75
CA LEU A 79 17.14 11.07 -7.01
C LEU A 79 16.29 11.95 -7.96
N LEU A 80 16.94 12.68 -8.86
CA LEU A 80 16.26 13.51 -9.84
C LEU A 80 15.83 12.65 -11.04
N ILE A 81 14.62 12.10 -10.99
CA ILE A 81 14.04 11.41 -12.14
C ILE A 81 13.52 12.46 -13.12
N ARG A 82 14.32 12.76 -14.16
CA ARG A 82 13.87 13.55 -15.31
C ARG A 82 13.20 12.60 -16.29
N ASP A 83 11.88 12.62 -16.33
CA ASP A 83 11.14 11.94 -17.39
C ASP A 83 11.27 12.74 -18.69
N SER A 84 12.19 12.30 -19.57
CA SER A 84 12.39 12.88 -20.90
C SER A 84 11.50 12.25 -21.96
N ARG A 85 10.61 11.33 -21.58
CA ARG A 85 9.70 10.68 -22.53
C ARG A 85 8.63 11.67 -22.97
N SER A 86 8.22 11.56 -24.23
CA SER A 86 7.11 12.35 -24.76
C SER A 86 5.85 12.11 -23.91
N THR A 87 5.15 13.17 -23.55
CA THR A 87 3.83 13.10 -22.89
C THR A 87 2.73 12.66 -23.85
N GLU A 88 3.03 12.54 -25.15
CA GLU A 88 2.11 11.96 -26.11
C GLU A 88 2.01 10.45 -25.86
N HIS A 89 0.80 9.98 -25.55
CA HIS A 89 0.48 8.56 -25.47
C HIS A 89 0.64 7.91 -26.84
N ARG A 90 1.86 7.46 -27.16
CA ARG A 90 2.11 6.63 -28.34
C ARG A 90 1.40 5.28 -28.17
N PRO A 91 0.86 4.70 -29.25
CA PRO A 91 0.35 3.34 -29.19
C PRO A 91 1.47 2.38 -28.75
N PRO A 92 1.14 1.26 -28.07
CA PRO A 92 2.14 0.26 -27.68
C PRO A 92 2.96 -0.18 -28.90
N ASN A 93 4.27 0.02 -28.86
CA ASN A 93 5.21 -0.44 -29.89
C ASN A 93 6.29 -1.33 -29.27
N VAL A 94 7.01 -2.06 -30.12
CA VAL A 94 8.16 -2.85 -29.68
C VAL A 94 9.31 -1.88 -29.41
N ASP A 95 9.85 -1.91 -28.19
CA ASP A 95 11.05 -1.18 -27.80
C ASP A 95 12.28 -2.08 -28.03
N GLU A 96 12.96 -1.85 -29.16
CA GLU A 96 14.18 -2.57 -29.55
C GLU A 96 15.40 -2.19 -28.69
N LEU A 97 15.30 -1.17 -27.83
CA LEU A 97 16.41 -0.64 -27.02
C LEU A 97 16.27 -0.96 -25.52
N LEU A 98 15.27 -1.75 -25.13
CA LEU A 98 15.01 -2.05 -23.72
C LEU A 98 16.14 -2.87 -23.07
N PHE A 99 16.86 -3.68 -23.85
CA PHE A 99 17.94 -4.55 -23.36
C PHE A 99 19.13 -4.56 -24.33
N ASP A 100 20.34 -4.41 -23.79
CA ASP A 100 21.58 -4.61 -24.56
C ASP A 100 21.75 -6.10 -24.95
N ASP A 101 22.25 -6.37 -26.17
CA ASP A 101 22.54 -7.74 -26.63
C ASP A 101 23.89 -8.25 -26.09
N TRP A 102 23.92 -8.55 -24.80
CA TRP A 102 25.03 -9.26 -24.17
C TRP A 102 24.67 -10.72 -23.87
N ARG A 103 25.68 -11.56 -23.63
CA ARG A 103 25.51 -12.98 -23.32
C ARG A 103 26.27 -13.35 -22.07
N LEU A 104 25.70 -14.24 -21.26
CA LEU A 104 26.39 -14.80 -20.11
C LEU A 104 27.55 -15.70 -20.55
N PRO A 105 28.71 -15.64 -19.88
CA PRO A 105 29.91 -16.40 -20.27
C PRO A 105 29.81 -17.87 -19.84
N LEU A 106 28.93 -18.65 -20.48
CA LEU A 106 28.67 -20.05 -20.15
C LEU A 106 29.54 -21.02 -20.97
N SER A 107 30.73 -21.38 -20.47
CA SER A 107 31.61 -22.37 -21.12
C SER A 107 31.07 -23.80 -21.03
N ALA A 108 31.54 -24.68 -21.92
CA ALA A 108 31.17 -26.10 -21.92
C ALA A 108 31.65 -26.81 -20.65
N GLU A 109 32.85 -26.44 -20.17
CA GLU A 109 33.46 -26.95 -18.94
C GLU A 109 32.62 -26.58 -17.72
N LEU A 110 32.13 -25.33 -17.66
CA LEU A 110 31.26 -24.86 -16.58
C LEU A 110 29.94 -25.63 -16.57
N LYS A 111 29.29 -25.78 -17.74
CA LYS A 111 28.04 -26.56 -17.86
C LYS A 111 28.25 -28.01 -17.43
N LYS A 112 29.36 -28.63 -17.82
CA LYS A 112 29.72 -30.00 -17.43
C LYS A 112 29.95 -30.12 -15.92
N ARG A 113 30.68 -29.18 -15.33
CA ARG A 113 30.94 -29.12 -13.88
C ARG A 113 29.65 -29.01 -13.09
N MET A 114 28.79 -28.05 -13.43
CA MET A 114 27.51 -27.86 -12.75
C MET A 114 26.60 -29.09 -12.86
N LYS A 115 26.52 -29.71 -14.04
CA LYS A 115 25.76 -30.96 -14.23
C LYS A 115 26.28 -32.09 -13.35
N ALA A 116 27.60 -32.25 -13.24
CA ALA A 116 28.21 -33.27 -12.39
C ALA A 116 27.93 -33.01 -10.90
N ASP A 117 28.03 -31.75 -10.46
CA ASP A 117 27.71 -31.38 -9.08
C ASP A 117 26.23 -31.60 -8.75
N VAL A 118 25.33 -31.21 -9.65
CA VAL A 118 23.89 -31.46 -9.49
C VAL A 118 23.58 -32.97 -9.44
N ALA A 119 24.21 -33.78 -10.29
CA ALA A 119 24.04 -35.24 -10.26
C ALA A 119 24.53 -35.87 -8.95
N ARG A 120 25.55 -35.27 -8.32
CA ARG A 120 26.14 -35.74 -7.06
C ARG A 120 25.36 -35.28 -5.82
N LEU A 121 24.86 -34.04 -5.83
CA LEU A 121 24.28 -33.40 -4.65
C LEU A 121 22.76 -33.52 -4.55
N LEU A 122 22.05 -33.61 -5.68
CA LEU A 122 20.59 -33.70 -5.68
C LEU A 122 20.10 -35.17 -5.79
N PRO A 123 19.01 -35.54 -5.10
CA PRO A 123 18.40 -36.85 -5.26
C PRO A 123 17.78 -37.03 -6.66
N ALA A 124 17.53 -38.28 -7.06
CA ALA A 124 17.05 -38.63 -8.40
C ALA A 124 15.77 -37.88 -8.83
N HIS A 125 14.83 -37.65 -7.92
CA HIS A 125 13.57 -36.94 -8.20
C HIS A 125 13.74 -35.42 -8.36
N ALA A 126 14.87 -34.85 -7.93
CA ALA A 126 15.18 -33.43 -8.01
C ALA A 126 16.12 -33.09 -9.18
N GLN A 127 16.48 -34.08 -10.00
CA GLN A 127 17.35 -33.88 -11.15
C GLN A 127 16.64 -33.08 -12.24
N PRO A 128 17.29 -32.02 -12.81
CA PRO A 128 16.64 -31.21 -13.84
C PRO A 128 16.43 -31.97 -15.16
N SER A 129 15.28 -31.78 -15.78
CA SER A 129 14.98 -32.25 -17.14
C SER A 129 15.79 -31.49 -18.20
N ALA A 130 15.80 -31.99 -19.44
CA ALA A 130 16.47 -31.31 -20.55
C ALA A 130 15.96 -29.88 -20.78
N ALA A 131 14.64 -29.66 -20.64
CA ALA A 131 14.04 -28.34 -20.75
C ALA A 131 14.43 -27.41 -19.59
N GLN A 132 14.52 -27.95 -18.36
CA GLN A 132 14.98 -27.20 -17.20
C GLN A 132 16.46 -26.82 -17.33
N TRP A 133 17.31 -27.71 -17.84
CA TRP A 133 18.71 -27.38 -18.14
C TRP A 133 18.85 -26.29 -19.20
N LYS A 134 17.98 -26.30 -20.22
CA LYS A 134 17.94 -25.22 -21.22
C LYS A 134 17.62 -23.87 -20.58
N MET A 135 16.68 -23.84 -19.62
CA MET A 135 16.35 -22.62 -18.85
C MET A 135 17.52 -22.19 -17.94
N ILE A 136 18.11 -23.14 -17.20
CA ILE A 136 19.23 -22.87 -16.29
C ILE A 136 20.42 -22.29 -17.06
N PHE A 137 20.74 -22.85 -18.23
CA PHE A 137 21.86 -22.41 -19.06
C PHE A 137 21.49 -21.41 -20.16
N SER A 138 20.35 -20.72 -20.04
CA SER A 138 20.03 -19.62 -20.94
C SER A 138 21.09 -18.53 -20.77
N ASP A 139 21.70 -18.11 -21.88
CA ASP A 139 22.76 -17.12 -21.90
C ASP A 139 22.26 -15.70 -22.22
N THR A 140 20.98 -15.55 -22.60
CA THR A 140 20.37 -14.26 -22.92
C THR A 140 20.03 -13.47 -21.65
N PRO A 141 20.04 -12.12 -21.71
CA PRO A 141 19.72 -11.27 -20.56
C PRO A 141 18.23 -11.36 -20.19
N SER A 142 17.38 -11.62 -21.19
CA SER A 142 15.95 -11.79 -21.04
C SER A 142 15.56 -13.18 -21.51
N THR A 143 15.00 -13.99 -20.61
CA THR A 143 14.54 -15.35 -20.90
C THR A 143 13.08 -15.50 -20.47
N SER A 144 12.18 -15.73 -21.43
CA SER A 144 10.79 -16.09 -21.15
C SER A 144 10.65 -17.60 -21.03
N VAL A 145 10.00 -18.07 -19.97
CA VAL A 145 9.83 -19.49 -19.67
C VAL A 145 8.35 -19.81 -19.51
N ILE A 146 7.83 -20.65 -20.41
CA ILE A 146 6.46 -21.17 -20.33
C ILE A 146 6.50 -22.49 -19.58
N ALA A 147 5.85 -22.56 -18.42
CA ALA A 147 5.89 -23.74 -17.56
C ALA A 147 4.56 -24.00 -16.84
N GLY A 148 4.04 -25.22 -17.00
CA GLY A 148 2.81 -25.68 -16.36
C GLY A 148 2.91 -25.78 -14.82
N ALA A 149 1.78 -26.04 -14.17
CA ALA A 149 1.75 -26.39 -12.76
C ALA A 149 2.59 -27.65 -12.50
N GLY A 150 3.32 -27.69 -11.39
CA GLY A 150 4.18 -28.84 -11.04
C GLY A 150 5.48 -28.99 -11.86
N ALA A 151 5.75 -28.15 -12.86
CA ALA A 151 6.94 -28.27 -13.72
C ALA A 151 8.30 -27.94 -13.05
N GLY A 152 8.34 -27.78 -11.72
CA GLY A 152 9.58 -27.50 -10.98
C GLY A 152 10.11 -26.06 -11.08
N LYS A 153 9.27 -25.08 -11.47
CA LYS A 153 9.64 -23.68 -11.70
C LYS A 153 10.56 -23.08 -10.62
N SER A 154 10.16 -23.16 -9.35
CA SER A 154 10.91 -22.58 -8.23
C SER A 154 12.29 -23.22 -8.11
N THR A 155 12.38 -24.55 -8.14
CA THR A 155 13.65 -25.29 -8.03
C THR A 155 14.58 -24.98 -9.20
N THR A 156 14.06 -24.94 -10.42
CA THR A 156 14.85 -24.57 -11.60
C THR A 156 15.38 -23.14 -11.51
N LEU A 157 14.57 -22.20 -11.01
CA LEU A 157 15.01 -20.81 -10.82
C LEU A 157 16.05 -20.68 -9.70
N VAL A 158 15.94 -21.46 -8.61
CA VAL A 158 16.99 -21.52 -7.57
C VAL A 158 18.31 -22.04 -8.13
N LEU A 159 18.28 -23.08 -8.97
CA LEU A 159 19.48 -23.57 -9.67
C LEU A 159 20.07 -22.53 -10.63
N ARG A 160 19.23 -21.71 -11.26
CA ARG A 160 19.67 -20.56 -12.07
C ARG A 160 20.40 -19.52 -11.22
N ILE A 161 19.89 -19.20 -10.03
CA ILE A 161 20.53 -18.27 -9.09
C ILE A 161 21.87 -18.85 -8.61
N LEU A 162 21.92 -20.16 -8.33
CA LEU A 162 23.14 -20.84 -7.98
C LEU A 162 24.18 -20.77 -9.11
N LEU A 163 23.79 -21.00 -10.36
CA LEU A 163 24.66 -20.82 -11.54
C LEU A 163 25.29 -19.43 -11.57
N LEU A 164 24.46 -18.39 -11.46
CA LEU A 164 24.91 -17.00 -11.50
C LEU A 164 25.87 -16.69 -10.34
N THR A 165 25.55 -17.13 -9.13
CA THR A 165 26.30 -16.70 -7.93
C THR A 165 27.49 -17.58 -7.61
N HIS A 166 27.36 -18.91 -7.69
CA HIS A 166 28.42 -19.86 -7.31
C HIS A 166 29.40 -20.13 -8.45
N TYR A 167 28.92 -20.22 -9.69
CA TYR A 167 29.77 -20.60 -10.83
C TYR A 167 30.25 -19.40 -11.65
N LEU A 168 29.46 -18.33 -11.73
CA LEU A 168 29.84 -17.10 -12.45
C LEU A 168 30.28 -15.95 -11.52
N GLY A 169 30.09 -16.09 -10.21
CA GLY A 169 30.59 -15.13 -9.22
C GLY A 169 29.76 -13.85 -9.09
N PHE A 170 28.54 -13.80 -9.62
CA PHE A 170 27.66 -12.65 -9.40
C PHE A 170 27.30 -12.50 -7.91
N GLU A 171 27.22 -11.27 -7.44
CA GLU A 171 26.86 -10.98 -6.06
C GLU A 171 25.38 -11.24 -5.80
N LEU A 172 25.06 -12.04 -4.78
CA LEU A 172 23.67 -12.36 -4.44
C LEU A 172 22.85 -11.10 -4.12
N GLY A 173 23.46 -10.09 -3.50
CA GLY A 173 22.81 -8.82 -3.17
C GLY A 173 22.43 -7.96 -4.37
N SER A 174 23.01 -8.23 -5.55
CA SER A 174 22.67 -7.55 -6.80
C SER A 174 21.42 -8.14 -7.48
N MET A 175 20.92 -9.27 -6.98
CA MET A 175 19.80 -9.99 -7.56
C MET A 175 18.48 -9.61 -6.87
N THR A 176 17.36 -9.80 -7.57
CA THR A 176 16.03 -9.69 -6.98
C THR A 176 15.14 -10.75 -7.60
N VAL A 177 14.43 -11.49 -6.77
CA VAL A 177 13.42 -12.46 -7.17
C VAL A 177 12.07 -11.91 -6.76
N VAL A 178 11.16 -11.77 -7.72
CA VAL A 178 9.80 -11.28 -7.46
C VAL A 178 8.82 -12.44 -7.59
N THR A 179 8.03 -12.67 -6.53
CA THR A 179 6.96 -13.68 -6.49
C THR A 179 5.59 -13.02 -6.31
N PHE A 180 4.53 -13.70 -6.75
CA PHE A 180 3.18 -13.13 -6.67
C PHE A 180 2.51 -13.30 -5.30
N THR A 181 2.70 -14.45 -4.64
CA THR A 181 2.04 -14.76 -3.36
C THR A 181 3.03 -14.99 -2.22
N ARG A 182 2.57 -14.85 -0.98
CA ARG A 182 3.36 -15.06 0.24
C ARG A 182 3.78 -16.51 0.41
N GLU A 183 2.89 -17.42 0.07
CA GLU A 183 3.13 -18.86 0.10
C GLU A 183 4.24 -19.21 -0.88
N SER A 184 4.19 -18.66 -2.09
CA SER A 184 5.26 -18.82 -3.09
C SER A 184 6.57 -18.20 -2.61
N ARG A 185 6.53 -17.02 -1.96
CA ARG A 185 7.72 -16.39 -1.36
C ARG A 185 8.37 -17.28 -0.31
N LYS A 186 7.59 -17.79 0.65
CA LYS A 186 8.07 -18.67 1.73
C LYS A 186 8.65 -19.97 1.18
N ASP A 187 7.92 -20.64 0.28
CA ASP A 187 8.40 -21.86 -0.39
C ASP A 187 9.72 -21.63 -1.14
N PHE A 188 9.82 -20.50 -1.85
CA PHE A 188 11.04 -20.16 -2.59
C PHE A 188 12.23 -19.88 -1.65
N ILE A 189 12.01 -19.14 -0.56
CA ILE A 189 13.04 -18.86 0.46
C ILE A 189 13.59 -20.15 1.04
N ASN A 190 12.71 -21.07 1.44
CA ASN A 190 13.13 -22.36 2.01
C ASN A 190 13.96 -23.16 1.00
N LYS A 191 13.49 -23.29 -0.25
CA LYS A 191 14.21 -23.99 -1.32
C LYS A 191 15.56 -23.35 -1.62
N LEU A 192 15.65 -22.02 -1.59
CA LEU A 192 16.90 -21.30 -1.78
C LEU A 192 17.91 -21.66 -0.70
N ILE A 193 17.51 -21.58 0.58
CA ILE A 193 18.38 -21.88 1.73
C ILE A 193 18.83 -23.34 1.69
N GLU A 194 17.89 -24.27 1.50
CA GLU A 194 18.17 -25.71 1.45
C GLU A 194 19.12 -26.06 0.30
N LEU A 195 18.88 -25.54 -0.90
CA LEU A 195 19.71 -25.86 -2.06
C LEU A 195 21.12 -25.26 -1.94
N PHE A 196 21.24 -24.02 -1.47
CA PHE A 196 22.56 -23.41 -1.27
C PHE A 196 23.38 -24.10 -0.18
N ALA A 197 22.73 -24.63 0.86
CA ALA A 197 23.39 -25.42 1.88
C ALA A 197 24.05 -26.70 1.31
N LEU A 198 23.45 -27.34 0.29
CA LEU A 198 24.06 -28.49 -0.40
C LEU A 198 25.36 -28.14 -1.13
N TRP A 199 25.52 -26.87 -1.53
CA TRP A 199 26.76 -26.33 -2.10
C TRP A 199 27.72 -25.76 -1.04
N GLY A 200 27.45 -25.99 0.25
CA GLY A 200 28.26 -25.50 1.36
C GLY A 200 28.19 -23.98 1.57
N ARG A 201 27.20 -23.30 0.97
CA ARG A 201 26.99 -21.87 1.12
C ARG A 201 25.78 -21.62 2.00
N ALA A 202 26.00 -21.21 3.24
CA ALA A 202 24.92 -20.82 4.13
C ALA A 202 24.37 -19.45 3.70
N ILE A 203 23.06 -19.39 3.40
CA ILE A 203 22.32 -18.13 3.24
C ILE A 203 21.49 -17.94 4.50
N SER A 204 21.63 -16.79 5.16
CA SER A 204 20.78 -16.46 6.29
C SER A 204 19.33 -16.22 5.86
N PHE A 205 18.37 -16.48 6.74
CA PHE A 205 16.97 -16.20 6.46
C PHE A 205 16.72 -14.73 6.07
N LYS A 206 17.48 -13.80 6.67
CA LYS A 206 17.42 -12.37 6.36
C LYS A 206 17.85 -12.11 4.91
N GLU A 207 19.00 -12.63 4.49
CA GLU A 207 19.49 -12.47 3.11
C GLU A 207 18.51 -13.06 2.09
N ALA A 208 17.96 -14.25 2.37
CA ALA A 208 16.97 -14.87 1.49
C ALA A 208 15.68 -14.04 1.39
N ARG A 209 15.22 -13.46 2.52
CA ARG A 209 14.02 -12.60 2.57
C ARG A 209 14.22 -11.28 1.82
N ASP A 210 15.43 -10.74 1.85
CA ASP A 210 15.77 -9.48 1.16
C ASP A 210 15.91 -9.69 -0.35
N LEU A 211 16.38 -10.88 -0.77
CA LEU A 211 16.46 -11.30 -2.18
C LEU A 211 15.08 -11.60 -2.78
N VAL A 212 14.22 -12.32 -2.05
CA VAL A 212 12.93 -12.81 -2.52
C VAL A 212 11.81 -11.94 -1.97
N ARG A 213 11.27 -11.09 -2.83
CA ARG A 213 10.24 -10.09 -2.51
C ARG A 213 8.95 -10.37 -3.26
N THR A 214 7.86 -9.79 -2.79
CA THR A 214 6.65 -9.70 -3.59
C THR A 214 6.71 -8.46 -4.48
N PHE A 215 5.81 -8.40 -5.46
CA PHE A 215 5.74 -7.25 -6.37
C PHE A 215 5.52 -5.94 -5.59
N HIS A 216 4.54 -5.93 -4.67
CA HIS A 216 4.20 -4.75 -3.87
C HIS A 216 5.36 -4.30 -2.98
N SER A 217 6.04 -5.22 -2.29
CA SER A 217 7.17 -4.83 -1.43
C SER A 217 8.38 -4.30 -2.20
N ARG A 218 8.48 -4.60 -3.50
CA ARG A 218 9.53 -4.05 -4.36
C ARG A 218 9.16 -2.69 -4.95
N ILE A 219 7.93 -2.54 -5.44
CA ILE A 219 7.51 -1.36 -6.20
C ILE A 219 7.05 -0.21 -5.31
N LEU A 220 6.37 -0.47 -4.19
CA LEU A 220 5.85 0.58 -3.32
C LEU A 220 6.95 1.50 -2.76
N PRO A 221 8.11 1.00 -2.30
CA PRO A 221 9.20 1.89 -1.88
C PRO A 221 9.72 2.77 -3.03
N MET A 222 9.77 2.25 -4.26
CA MET A 222 10.20 3.03 -5.43
C MET A 222 9.20 4.14 -5.78
N VAL A 223 7.90 3.84 -5.69
CA VAL A 223 6.87 4.84 -5.99
C VAL A 223 6.78 5.86 -4.87
N ARG A 224 6.91 5.45 -3.61
CA ARG A 224 6.93 6.35 -2.44
C ARG A 224 8.12 7.31 -2.41
N SER A 225 9.21 7.00 -3.13
CA SER A 225 10.31 7.96 -3.29
C SER A 225 10.04 9.03 -4.35
N LEU A 226 8.94 8.95 -5.10
CA LEU A 226 8.52 9.99 -6.04
C LEU A 226 7.80 11.12 -5.30
N PRO A 227 8.06 12.39 -5.65
CA PRO A 227 7.37 13.54 -5.04
C PRO A 227 5.85 13.43 -5.18
N GLY A 228 5.13 13.61 -4.09
CA GLY A 228 3.66 13.54 -4.04
C GLY A 228 3.08 12.14 -3.84
N PHE A 229 3.92 11.09 -3.80
CA PHE A 229 3.51 9.70 -3.60
C PHE A 229 4.01 9.12 -2.27
N GLU A 230 4.52 9.94 -1.35
CA GLU A 230 5.15 9.50 -0.10
C GLU A 230 4.20 8.68 0.78
N ARG A 231 2.90 8.99 0.69
CA ARG A 231 1.82 8.31 1.43
C ARG A 231 1.07 7.28 0.59
N LEU A 232 1.55 6.95 -0.61
CA LEU A 232 0.88 5.99 -1.47
C LEU A 232 0.80 4.63 -0.75
N GLN A 233 -0.41 4.08 -0.73
CA GLN A 233 -0.68 2.75 -0.20
C GLN A 233 -1.41 1.96 -1.28
N ALA A 234 -1.07 0.68 -1.38
CA ALA A 234 -1.80 -0.20 -2.25
C ALA A 234 -3.20 -0.47 -1.63
N PHE A 235 -4.23 -0.49 -2.46
CA PHE A 235 -5.62 -0.55 -2.02
C PHE A 235 -5.91 -1.84 -1.23
N GLU A 236 -5.33 -2.95 -1.65
CA GLU A 236 -5.44 -4.25 -1.00
C GLU A 236 -4.88 -4.26 0.44
N ASN A 237 -3.94 -3.35 0.75
CA ASN A 237 -3.33 -3.21 2.07
C ASN A 237 -3.99 -2.10 2.91
N LEU A 238 -5.00 -1.41 2.37
CA LEU A 238 -5.72 -0.37 3.08
C LEU A 238 -6.46 -0.98 4.26
N SER A 239 -6.04 -0.65 5.48
CA SER A 239 -6.69 -1.09 6.72
C SER A 239 -6.74 0.07 7.72
N LEU A 240 -7.77 0.11 8.56
CA LEU A 240 -7.95 1.16 9.59
C LEU A 240 -6.83 1.14 10.66
N GLN A 241 -6.03 0.07 10.72
CA GLN A 241 -5.03 -0.19 11.75
C GLN A 241 -3.57 -0.03 11.27
N ALA A 242 -3.33 0.27 9.99
CA ALA A 242 -1.99 0.43 9.41
C ALA A 242 -1.20 1.66 9.91
N ALA A 243 -1.65 2.35 10.96
CA ALA A 243 -0.97 3.52 11.52
C ALA A 243 0.18 3.17 12.47
N GLN A 244 0.35 1.89 12.87
CA GLN A 244 1.42 1.48 13.79
C GLN A 244 2.08 0.17 13.33
N GLY A 245 3.26 0.29 12.74
CA GLY A 245 4.17 -0.83 12.48
C GLY A 245 4.48 -1.03 11.00
N ASP A 246 5.76 -1.01 10.68
CA ASP A 246 6.38 -1.36 9.39
C ASP A 246 6.29 -2.86 9.08
N ASP A 247 5.27 -3.54 9.63
CA ASP A 247 4.96 -4.89 9.21
C ASP A 247 4.41 -4.79 7.79
N GLU A 248 5.15 -5.33 6.82
CA GLU A 248 4.71 -5.56 5.45
C GLU A 248 3.37 -6.34 5.48
N VAL A 249 2.26 -5.62 5.62
CA VAL A 249 0.90 -6.16 5.46
C VAL A 249 0.72 -6.36 3.97
N ASP A 250 1.34 -7.42 3.46
CA ASP A 250 1.18 -7.86 2.09
C ASP A 250 -0.08 -8.75 2.08
N SER A 251 -1.20 -8.18 1.67
CA SER A 251 -2.46 -8.92 1.54
C SER A 251 -2.40 -9.84 0.31
N ASN A 252 -3.14 -10.95 0.33
CA ASN A 252 -3.20 -11.82 -0.85
C ASN A 252 -3.97 -11.08 -1.96
N PRO A 253 -3.36 -10.82 -3.14
CA PRO A 253 -4.01 -10.11 -4.24
C PRO A 253 -5.26 -10.82 -4.80
N PHE A 254 -5.49 -12.09 -4.43
CA PHE A 254 -6.67 -12.86 -4.80
C PHE A 254 -7.74 -12.96 -3.70
N ASP A 255 -7.54 -12.34 -2.52
CA ASP A 255 -8.60 -12.28 -1.52
C ASP A 255 -9.65 -11.25 -1.98
N LEU A 256 -10.80 -11.75 -2.43
CA LEU A 256 -11.91 -10.92 -2.91
C LEU A 256 -12.68 -10.23 -1.77
N ARG A 257 -12.37 -10.57 -0.51
CA ARG A 257 -13.05 -9.98 0.64
C ARG A 257 -12.48 -8.59 0.92
N ILE A 258 -13.31 -7.58 0.69
CA ILE A 258 -12.99 -6.20 1.06
C ILE A 258 -13.27 -5.96 2.54
N ASN A 259 -12.34 -5.29 3.22
CA ASN A 259 -12.53 -4.80 4.58
C ASN A 259 -13.31 -3.48 4.61
N ASP A 260 -13.63 -2.98 5.80
CA ASP A 260 -14.43 -1.76 5.96
C ASP A 260 -13.74 -0.51 5.40
N ALA A 261 -12.41 -0.38 5.54
CA ALA A 261 -11.65 0.75 4.99
C ALA A 261 -11.75 0.78 3.46
N GLN A 262 -11.54 -0.37 2.84
CA GLN A 262 -11.63 -0.59 1.40
C GLN A 262 -13.05 -0.32 0.90
N ARG A 263 -14.06 -0.84 1.61
CA ARG A 263 -15.47 -0.62 1.29
C ARG A 263 -15.83 0.87 1.34
N GLN A 264 -15.36 1.59 2.36
CA GLN A 264 -15.61 3.02 2.47
C GLN A 264 -15.04 3.79 1.28
N GLN A 265 -13.79 3.48 0.87
CA GLN A 265 -13.17 4.11 -0.30
C GLN A 265 -13.88 3.76 -1.61
N LEU A 266 -14.29 2.51 -1.79
CA LEU A 266 -15.05 2.08 -2.96
C LEU A 266 -16.41 2.78 -3.04
N ASN A 267 -17.14 2.87 -1.93
CA ASN A 267 -18.41 3.60 -1.87
C ASN A 267 -18.22 5.09 -2.17
N ALA A 268 -17.18 5.72 -1.61
CA ALA A 268 -16.87 7.12 -1.90
C ALA A 268 -16.52 7.34 -3.39
N CYS A 269 -15.80 6.41 -4.00
CA CYS A 269 -15.51 6.43 -5.44
C CYS A 269 -16.80 6.25 -6.26
N PHE A 270 -17.62 5.27 -5.90
CA PHE A 270 -18.90 4.98 -6.54
C PHE A 270 -19.83 6.19 -6.51
N HIS A 271 -20.08 6.79 -5.34
CA HIS A 271 -20.99 7.93 -5.21
C HIS A 271 -20.49 9.15 -6.01
N ARG A 272 -19.18 9.38 -6.01
CA ARG A 272 -18.57 10.44 -6.80
C ARG A 272 -18.77 10.21 -8.29
N LEU A 273 -18.39 9.04 -8.80
CA LEU A 273 -18.55 8.71 -10.23
C LEU A 273 -20.02 8.70 -10.64
N HIS A 274 -20.90 8.14 -9.83
CA HIS A 274 -22.33 8.13 -10.09
C HIS A 274 -22.93 9.55 -10.16
N SER A 275 -22.42 10.50 -9.37
CA SER A 275 -22.89 11.90 -9.42
C SER A 275 -22.27 12.69 -10.57
N SER A 276 -20.97 12.53 -10.83
CA SER A 276 -20.24 13.38 -11.78
C SER A 276 -20.14 12.84 -13.20
N ASP A 277 -20.25 11.52 -13.41
CA ASP A 277 -19.98 10.86 -14.70
C ASP A 277 -21.24 10.16 -15.25
N GLU A 278 -21.73 10.68 -16.38
CA GLU A 278 -22.92 10.13 -17.06
C GLU A 278 -22.67 8.75 -17.66
N ARG A 279 -21.50 8.52 -18.25
CA ARG A 279 -21.15 7.23 -18.85
C ARG A 279 -21.08 6.15 -17.78
N PHE A 280 -20.51 6.45 -16.62
CA PHE A 280 -20.48 5.53 -15.48
C PHE A 280 -21.91 5.14 -15.05
N ARG A 281 -22.84 6.11 -14.96
CA ARG A 281 -24.25 5.83 -14.64
C ARG A 281 -24.90 4.89 -15.65
N GLU A 282 -24.71 5.13 -16.94
CA GLU A 282 -25.30 4.27 -17.97
C GLU A 282 -24.73 2.84 -17.95
N LEU A 283 -23.44 2.68 -17.66
CA LEU A 283 -22.81 1.36 -17.57
C LEU A 283 -23.19 0.61 -16.30
N ILE A 284 -23.40 1.30 -15.17
CA ILE A 284 -23.71 0.64 -13.90
C ILE A 284 -25.18 0.22 -13.81
N LYS A 285 -26.12 0.97 -14.42
CA LYS A 285 -27.56 0.65 -14.46
C LYS A 285 -27.86 -0.83 -14.78
N PRO A 286 -27.39 -1.42 -15.90
CA PRO A 286 -27.68 -2.82 -16.22
C PRO A 286 -27.03 -3.79 -15.22
N LEU A 287 -25.84 -3.49 -14.69
CA LEU A 287 -25.19 -4.33 -13.69
C LEU A 287 -25.96 -4.34 -12.35
N SER A 288 -26.45 -3.19 -11.92
CA SER A 288 -27.32 -3.08 -10.74
C SER A 288 -28.64 -3.82 -10.93
N ARG A 289 -29.24 -3.73 -12.13
CA ARG A 289 -30.45 -4.52 -12.46
C ARG A 289 -30.17 -6.01 -12.39
N HIS A 290 -29.10 -6.50 -13.02
CA HIS A 290 -28.72 -7.91 -12.96
C HIS A 290 -28.40 -8.39 -11.53
N ALA A 291 -27.79 -7.56 -10.69
CA ALA A 291 -27.50 -7.91 -9.30
C ALA A 291 -28.78 -8.08 -8.44
N LEU A 292 -29.87 -7.40 -8.82
CA LEU A 292 -31.19 -7.50 -8.16
C LEU A 292 -32.06 -8.61 -8.75
N GLN A 293 -31.72 -9.14 -9.93
CA GLN A 293 -32.46 -10.24 -10.54
C GLN A 293 -32.20 -11.53 -9.77
N LEU A 294 -33.28 -12.18 -9.37
CA LEU A 294 -33.22 -13.55 -8.88
C LEU A 294 -32.84 -14.47 -10.03
N LYS A 295 -32.05 -15.51 -9.73
CA LYS A 295 -31.71 -16.54 -10.72
C LYS A 295 -32.99 -17.19 -11.24
N GLU A 296 -33.15 -17.24 -12.56
CA GLU A 296 -34.27 -17.94 -13.18
C GLU A 296 -34.24 -19.42 -12.78
N LEU A 297 -35.40 -19.92 -12.36
CA LEU A 297 -35.60 -21.33 -12.07
C LEU A 297 -36.34 -21.97 -13.24
N GLU A 298 -35.95 -23.20 -13.60
CA GLU A 298 -36.67 -23.98 -14.60
C GLU A 298 -38.10 -24.27 -14.14
N ARG A 299 -39.03 -24.36 -15.10
CA ARG A 299 -40.47 -24.57 -14.82
C ARG A 299 -40.74 -25.85 -14.02
N ASP A 300 -39.93 -26.87 -14.23
CA ASP A 300 -40.04 -28.18 -13.56
C ASP A 300 -39.33 -28.21 -12.20
N HIS A 301 -38.72 -27.10 -11.76
CA HIS A 301 -38.07 -27.05 -10.45
C HIS A 301 -39.11 -27.18 -9.33
N PRO A 302 -38.88 -28.03 -8.31
CA PRO A 302 -39.85 -28.29 -7.24
C PRO A 302 -40.28 -27.02 -6.49
N ASP A 303 -39.37 -26.06 -6.31
CA ASP A 303 -39.71 -24.76 -5.71
C ASP A 303 -40.67 -23.93 -6.56
N VAL A 304 -40.62 -24.03 -7.90
CA VAL A 304 -41.54 -23.30 -8.78
C VAL A 304 -42.95 -23.85 -8.63
N GLN A 305 -43.11 -25.17 -8.64
CA GLN A 305 -44.40 -25.84 -8.44
C GLN A 305 -45.00 -25.53 -7.06
N LYS A 306 -44.17 -25.55 -6.01
CA LYS A 306 -44.59 -25.15 -4.65
C LYS A 306 -44.99 -23.68 -4.60
N ARG A 307 -44.23 -22.80 -5.27
CA ARG A 307 -44.51 -21.36 -5.31
C ARG A 307 -45.78 -21.04 -6.08
N MET A 308 -46.13 -21.76 -7.14
CA MET A 308 -47.37 -21.52 -7.90
C MET A 308 -48.63 -21.53 -7.03
N GLY A 309 -48.77 -22.52 -6.14
CA GLY A 309 -49.91 -22.59 -5.23
C GLY A 309 -49.93 -21.45 -4.19
N VAL A 310 -48.74 -20.99 -3.77
CA VAL A 310 -48.60 -19.85 -2.85
C VAL A 310 -48.86 -18.52 -3.57
N THR A 311 -48.43 -18.39 -4.83
CA THR A 311 -48.62 -17.20 -5.66
C THR A 311 -50.10 -16.89 -5.84
N GLU A 312 -50.94 -17.89 -6.13
CA GLU A 312 -52.38 -17.66 -6.29
C GLU A 312 -53.05 -17.22 -4.98
N LEU A 313 -52.66 -17.80 -3.85
CA LEU A 313 -53.15 -17.40 -2.53
C LEU A 313 -52.69 -15.99 -2.14
N ALA A 314 -51.45 -15.63 -2.47
CA ALA A 314 -50.89 -14.30 -2.23
C ALA A 314 -51.61 -13.25 -3.07
N ALA A 315 -51.83 -13.51 -4.36
CA ALA A 315 -52.52 -12.59 -5.27
C ALA A 315 -53.94 -12.24 -4.80
N LYS A 316 -54.67 -13.19 -4.19
CA LYS A 316 -56.01 -12.94 -3.63
C LYS A 316 -56.02 -11.92 -2.49
N ARG A 317 -54.90 -11.73 -1.79
CA ARG A 317 -54.75 -10.81 -0.66
C ARG A 317 -53.90 -9.59 -0.99
N ASP A 318 -53.33 -9.55 -2.20
CA ASP A 318 -52.32 -8.57 -2.59
C ASP A 318 -52.89 -7.15 -2.60
N GLU A 319 -54.09 -6.96 -3.14
CA GLU A 319 -54.76 -5.65 -3.19
C GLU A 319 -55.06 -5.12 -1.78
N GLU A 320 -55.68 -5.94 -0.93
CA GLU A 320 -55.98 -5.59 0.47
C GLU A 320 -54.70 -5.28 1.28
N LEU A 321 -53.63 -6.05 1.05
CA LEU A 321 -52.34 -5.81 1.69
C LEU A 321 -51.70 -4.51 1.20
N CYS A 322 -51.75 -4.24 -0.11
CA CYS A 322 -51.23 -3.01 -0.69
C CYS A 322 -51.94 -1.78 -0.14
N ASP A 323 -53.28 -1.82 -0.06
CA ASP A 323 -54.09 -0.76 0.53
C ASP A 323 -53.73 -0.54 2.01
N THR A 324 -53.64 -1.62 2.79
CA THR A 324 -53.31 -1.55 4.21
C THR A 324 -51.92 -0.95 4.46
N LEU A 325 -50.92 -1.37 3.68
CA LEU A 325 -49.55 -0.85 3.80
C LEU A 325 -49.47 0.62 3.39
N GLU A 326 -50.13 0.99 2.29
CA GLU A 326 -50.17 2.38 1.85
C GLU A 326 -50.80 3.28 2.91
N ASP A 327 -51.92 2.86 3.50
CA ASP A 327 -52.57 3.56 4.61
C ASP A 327 -51.64 3.75 5.81
N LEU A 328 -50.89 2.72 6.20
CA LEU A 328 -49.94 2.80 7.32
C LEU A 328 -48.82 3.80 7.03
N TRP A 329 -48.28 3.79 5.82
CA TRP A 329 -47.22 4.70 5.39
C TRP A 329 -47.74 6.16 5.28
N ILE A 330 -48.97 6.37 4.81
CA ILE A 330 -49.63 7.68 4.79
C ILE A 330 -49.84 8.19 6.22
N ARG A 331 -50.36 7.34 7.12
CA ARG A 331 -50.56 7.70 8.54
C ARG A 331 -49.26 8.03 9.26
N ALA A 332 -48.16 7.38 8.87
CA ALA A 332 -46.82 7.69 9.36
C ALA A 332 -46.22 8.97 8.73
N GLY A 333 -46.87 9.57 7.72
CA GLY A 333 -46.37 10.73 7.00
C GLY A 333 -45.13 10.43 6.14
N ALA A 334 -44.89 9.16 5.83
CA ALA A 334 -43.69 8.69 5.12
C ALA A 334 -43.95 8.35 3.64
N TRP A 335 -45.19 8.47 3.17
CA TRP A 335 -45.60 8.30 1.78
C TRP A 335 -46.34 9.55 1.28
N PRO A 336 -46.04 10.06 0.06
CA PRO A 336 -45.08 9.54 -0.91
C PRO A 336 -43.61 9.82 -0.56
N ILE A 337 -42.72 8.88 -0.85
CA ILE A 337 -41.27 9.03 -0.66
C ILE A 337 -40.71 9.92 -1.77
N LYS A 338 -39.84 10.88 -1.43
CA LYS A 338 -39.19 11.77 -2.40
C LYS A 338 -38.46 10.96 -3.49
N GLY A 339 -38.82 11.20 -4.75
CA GLY A 339 -38.23 10.52 -5.90
C GLY A 339 -38.97 9.26 -6.35
N ILE A 340 -40.06 8.90 -5.67
CA ILE A 340 -41.00 7.86 -6.10
C ILE A 340 -42.29 8.53 -6.56
N GLU A 341 -42.75 8.16 -7.76
CA GLU A 341 -44.04 8.58 -8.29
C GLU A 341 -45.11 7.59 -7.81
N PRO A 342 -46.11 8.02 -7.02
CA PRO A 342 -47.21 7.15 -6.62
C PRO A 342 -47.99 6.72 -7.85
N ASN A 343 -48.02 5.41 -8.10
CA ASN A 343 -48.65 4.84 -9.28
C ASN A 343 -49.02 3.39 -8.98
N ARG A 344 -50.33 3.16 -8.83
CA ARG A 344 -50.90 1.83 -8.63
C ARG A 344 -50.95 1.10 -9.98
N GLN A 345 -49.86 0.41 -10.32
CA GLN A 345 -49.81 -0.45 -11.50
C GLN A 345 -49.98 -1.93 -11.13
N SER A 346 -50.69 -2.67 -11.98
CA SER A 346 -50.85 -4.12 -11.86
C SER A 346 -49.94 -4.87 -12.85
N PHE A 347 -49.35 -5.97 -12.40
CA PHE A 347 -48.55 -6.91 -13.20
C PHE A 347 -49.17 -8.30 -13.19
N ASP A 348 -49.10 -8.99 -14.32
CA ASP A 348 -49.47 -10.41 -14.41
C ASP A 348 -48.22 -11.27 -14.20
N ILE A 349 -48.25 -12.11 -13.15
CA ILE A 349 -47.21 -13.06 -12.83
C ILE A 349 -47.85 -14.45 -12.82
N ASN A 350 -47.56 -15.25 -13.84
CA ASN A 350 -48.10 -16.61 -14.02
C ASN A 350 -49.64 -16.68 -14.00
N GLY A 351 -50.33 -15.68 -14.57
CA GLY A 351 -51.80 -15.61 -14.62
C GLY A 351 -52.44 -15.03 -13.36
N ALA A 352 -51.65 -14.60 -12.39
CA ALA A 352 -52.11 -13.95 -11.16
C ALA A 352 -51.70 -12.47 -11.16
N LYS A 353 -52.63 -11.58 -10.77
CA LYS A 353 -52.39 -10.14 -10.74
C LYS A 353 -51.78 -9.71 -9.41
N PHE A 354 -50.73 -8.88 -9.48
CA PHE A 354 -50.07 -8.24 -8.35
C PHE A 354 -50.00 -6.74 -8.55
N HIS A 355 -49.98 -5.99 -7.47
CA HIS A 355 -50.00 -4.54 -7.47
C HIS A 355 -48.68 -3.96 -6.95
N CYS A 356 -48.35 -2.77 -7.42
CA CYS A 356 -47.24 -1.97 -6.92
C CYS A 356 -47.79 -0.62 -6.41
N HIS A 357 -47.02 0.04 -5.56
CA HIS A 357 -47.38 1.33 -4.95
C HIS A 357 -46.86 2.51 -5.76
N GLY A 358 -45.74 2.36 -6.47
CA GLY A 358 -45.19 3.45 -7.26
C GLY A 358 -44.04 3.05 -8.19
N TYR A 359 -43.44 4.08 -8.78
CA TYR A 359 -42.39 3.95 -9.78
C TYR A 359 -41.22 4.90 -9.49
N ILE A 360 -39.99 4.44 -9.74
CA ILE A 360 -38.76 5.23 -9.62
C ILE A 360 -38.19 5.47 -11.02
N PRO A 361 -38.41 6.65 -11.64
CA PRO A 361 -37.95 6.92 -13.01
C PRO A 361 -36.43 6.81 -13.19
N SER A 362 -35.64 7.15 -12.17
CA SER A 362 -34.18 7.12 -12.25
C SER A 362 -33.58 5.71 -12.32
N LEU A 363 -34.29 4.74 -11.76
CA LEU A 363 -33.90 3.32 -11.72
C LEU A 363 -34.70 2.46 -12.70
N ASP A 364 -35.76 3.01 -13.29
CA ASP A 364 -36.73 2.29 -14.11
C ASP A 364 -37.24 1.04 -13.37
N ALA A 365 -37.73 1.26 -12.15
CA ALA A 365 -38.10 0.19 -11.21
C ALA A 365 -39.43 0.48 -10.51
N TRP A 366 -40.22 -0.58 -10.32
CA TRP A 366 -41.49 -0.56 -9.58
C TRP A 366 -41.25 -0.78 -8.09
N VAL A 367 -42.07 -0.15 -7.26
CA VAL A 367 -41.94 -0.13 -5.81
C VAL A 367 -43.11 -0.84 -5.17
N VAL A 368 -42.80 -1.75 -4.27
CA VAL A 368 -43.75 -2.38 -3.36
C VAL A 368 -43.36 -1.95 -1.95
N LEU A 369 -44.30 -1.33 -1.24
CA LEU A 369 -44.12 -0.96 0.17
C LEU A 369 -44.12 -2.21 1.04
N GLY A 370 -43.40 -2.16 2.16
CA GLY A 370 -43.29 -3.23 3.15
C GLY A 370 -43.54 -2.75 4.56
#